data_AF-A0A5K3EWQ8-F1
#
_entry.id   AF-A0A5K3EWQ8-F1
#
_cell.length_a   1.000
_cell.length_b   1.000
_cell.length_c   1.000
_cell.angle_alpha   90.00
_cell.angle_beta   90.00
_cell.angle_gamma   90.00
#
_symmetry.space_group_name_H-M   'P 1'
#
loop_
_entity.id
_entity.type
_entity.pdbx_description
1 polymer ?
#
loop_
_entity_poly.entity_id
_entity_poly.type
_entity_poly.pdbx_seq_one_letter_code
_entity_poly.pdbx_strand_id
1 'polypeptide(L)'
;MDNYSEEYRKEQEKRGPLRADKIIFLICLLSSCAIGVFFQKHLNSRKCSSKSRHYFSFSVGFLMLLLCYGIRCGHLLVLSSVVYVLLNVLSPKRAFRISFIFSMFYLTWAHLYRMKIDYGGYSADVSLAGTPRRVTSSPR
;
A
#
# COMPACT_ATOMS: atom_id res chain seq x y z
N MET A 1 5.62 -3.73 -40.74
CA MET A 1 4.79 -3.99 -39.53
C MET A 1 5.46 -3.43 -38.27
N ASP A 2 6.61 -2.78 -38.43
CA ASP A 2 7.59 -2.47 -37.37
C ASP A 2 7.47 -1.02 -36.85
N ASN A 3 6.83 -0.15 -37.63
CA ASN A 3 6.57 1.24 -37.26
C ASN A 3 5.51 1.33 -36.13
N TYR A 4 4.53 0.43 -36.16
CA TYR A 4 3.51 0.31 -35.11
C TYR A 4 4.16 -0.02 -33.76
N SER A 5 5.03 -1.05 -33.69
CA SER A 5 5.71 -1.43 -32.45
C SER A 5 6.63 -0.35 -31.85
N GLU A 6 7.27 0.49 -32.67
CA GLU A 6 8.07 1.62 -32.20
C GLU A 6 7.20 2.74 -31.59
N GLU A 7 6.03 3.00 -32.17
CA GLU A 7 5.07 3.98 -31.65
C GLU A 7 4.47 3.54 -30.31
N TYR A 8 4.09 2.25 -30.19
CA TYR A 8 3.66 1.67 -28.90
C TYR A 8 4.76 1.69 -27.84
N ARG A 9 6.03 1.44 -28.23
CA ARG A 9 7.16 1.50 -27.30
C ARG A 9 7.35 2.91 -26.73
N LYS A 10 7.18 3.95 -27.56
CA LYS A 10 7.28 5.35 -27.10
C LYS A 10 6.10 5.78 -26.24
N GLU A 11 4.88 5.33 -26.53
CA GLU A 11 3.71 5.59 -25.67
C GLU A 11 3.81 4.84 -24.33
N GLN A 12 4.30 3.60 -24.34
CA GLN A 12 4.57 2.80 -23.13
C GLN A 12 5.74 3.37 -22.31
N GLU A 13 6.74 3.98 -22.93
CA GLU A 13 7.81 4.69 -22.22
C GLU A 13 7.31 5.99 -21.57
N LYS A 14 6.40 6.70 -22.25
CA LYS A 14 5.77 7.92 -21.73
C LYS A 14 4.74 7.65 -20.62
N ARG A 15 4.05 6.51 -20.67
CA ARG A 15 3.08 6.02 -19.67
C ARG A 15 3.59 4.85 -18.83
N GLY A 16 4.91 4.66 -18.75
CA GLY A 16 5.46 3.48 -18.12
C GLY A 16 5.01 3.36 -16.66
N PRO A 17 4.41 2.23 -16.23
CA PRO A 17 4.04 1.99 -14.83
C PRO A 17 5.24 2.21 -13.90
N LEU A 18 6.43 1.88 -14.41
CA LEU A 18 7.72 2.12 -13.76
C LEU A 18 7.95 3.58 -13.30
N ARG A 19 7.40 4.60 -13.99
CA ARG A 19 7.63 6.00 -13.63
C ARG A 19 6.72 6.44 -12.49
N ALA A 20 5.46 6.01 -12.50
CA ALA A 20 4.51 6.29 -11.43
C ALA A 20 4.92 5.59 -10.12
N ASP A 21 5.32 4.32 -10.21
CA ASP A 21 5.77 3.53 -9.05
C ASP A 21 7.00 4.16 -8.39
N LYS A 22 7.96 4.66 -9.18
CA LYS A 22 9.15 5.37 -8.69
C LYS A 22 8.80 6.67 -7.97
N ILE A 23 7.81 7.43 -8.47
CA ILE A 23 7.37 8.68 -7.84
C ILE A 23 6.67 8.41 -6.51
N ILE A 24 5.77 7.42 -6.46
CA ILE A 24 5.08 7.01 -5.22
C ILE A 24 6.11 6.53 -4.19
N PHE A 25 7.11 5.77 -4.61
CA PHE A 25 8.20 5.34 -3.74
C PHE A 25 8.99 6.53 -3.19
N LEU A 26 9.33 7.52 -4.02
CA LEU A 26 10.04 8.72 -3.58
C LEU A 26 9.22 9.57 -2.60
N ILE A 27 7.93 9.77 -2.87
CA ILE A 27 7.02 10.51 -1.98
C ILE A 27 6.86 9.76 -0.66
N CYS A 28 6.70 8.44 -0.71
CA CYS A 28 6.65 7.58 0.47
C CYS A 28 7.93 7.70 1.30
N LEU A 29 9.10 7.63 0.66
CA LEU A 29 10.39 7.73 1.33
C LEU A 29 10.59 9.11 1.97
N LEU A 30 10.28 10.18 1.23
CA LEU A 30 10.40 11.55 1.73
C LEU A 30 9.46 11.80 2.91
N SER A 31 8.21 11.33 2.80
CA SER A 31 7.22 11.45 3.88
C SER A 31 7.65 10.64 5.12
N SER A 32 8.19 9.43 4.93
CA SER A 32 8.69 8.58 6.02
C SER A 32 9.85 9.26 6.75
N CYS A 33 10.77 9.84 6.00
CA CYS A 33 11.90 10.58 6.56
C CYS A 33 11.42 11.82 7.33
N ALA A 34 10.52 12.62 6.74
CA ALA A 34 9.96 13.80 7.38
C ALA A 34 9.22 13.46 8.68
N ILE A 35 8.43 12.39 8.69
CA ILE A 35 7.70 11.91 9.86
C ILE A 35 8.64 11.36 10.94
N GLY A 36 9.71 10.66 10.56
CA GLY A 36 10.73 10.20 11.50
C GLY A 36 11.46 11.36 12.18
N VAL A 37 11.84 12.39 11.42
CA VAL A 37 12.45 13.62 11.93
C VAL A 37 11.47 14.39 12.81
N PHE A 38 10.20 14.47 12.40
CA PHE A 38 9.14 15.09 13.19
C PHE A 38 8.96 14.36 14.53
N PHE A 39 8.92 13.03 14.53
CA PHE A 39 8.82 12.21 15.73
C PHE A 39 10.00 12.46 16.68
N GLN A 40 11.23 12.49 16.17
CA GLN A 40 12.42 12.81 16.98
C GLN A 40 12.36 14.24 17.56
N LYS A 41 11.90 15.22 16.79
CA LYS A 41 11.78 16.62 17.24
C LYS A 41 10.65 16.80 18.27
N HIS A 42 9.52 16.12 18.10
CA HIS A 42 8.37 16.18 19.01
C HIS A 42 8.56 15.32 20.27
N LEU A 43 9.46 14.32 20.25
CA LEU A 43 9.81 13.49 21.40
C LEU A 43 10.99 14.00 22.20
N ASN A 44 11.56 15.16 21.85
CA ASN A 44 12.48 15.80 22.77
C ASN A 44 11.70 16.25 24.02
N SER A 45 12.13 15.67 25.13
CA SER A 45 11.38 15.42 26.34
C SER A 45 11.22 16.67 27.21
N ARG A 46 9.97 17.03 27.56
CA ARG A 46 9.69 17.55 28.92
C ARG A 46 8.24 17.56 29.38
N LYS A 47 7.22 17.41 28.53
CA LYS A 47 5.82 17.65 28.97
C LYS A 47 4.69 16.85 28.28
N CYS A 48 4.96 15.72 27.59
CA CYS A 48 3.88 14.97 26.92
C CYS A 48 3.47 13.69 27.67
N SER A 49 2.18 13.61 27.99
CA SER A 49 1.52 12.48 28.67
C SER A 49 1.52 11.20 27.82
N SER A 50 1.70 10.03 28.43
CA SER A 50 1.83 8.71 27.76
C SER A 50 0.71 8.37 26.79
N LYS A 51 -0.52 8.85 27.03
CA LYS A 51 -1.67 8.61 26.14
C LYS A 51 -1.50 9.28 24.78
N SER A 52 -1.09 10.55 24.77
CA SER A 52 -0.86 11.32 23.54
C SER A 52 0.19 10.64 22.65
N ARG A 53 1.26 10.10 23.25
CA ARG A 53 2.33 9.41 22.53
C ARG A 53 1.86 8.14 21.81
N HIS A 54 0.93 7.39 22.42
CA HIS A 54 0.40 6.16 21.81
C HIS A 54 -0.49 6.47 20.61
N TYR A 55 -1.42 7.42 20.76
CA TYR A 55 -2.26 7.90 19.67
C TYR A 55 -1.44 8.53 18.54
N PHE A 56 -0.41 9.30 18.88
CA PHE A 56 0.48 9.91 17.89
C PHE A 56 1.25 8.85 17.08
N SER A 57 1.82 7.86 17.75
CA SER A 57 2.53 6.76 17.09
C SER A 57 1.60 5.94 16.20
N PHE A 58 0.37 5.68 16.65
CA PHE A 58 -0.65 5.01 15.84
C PHE A 58 -1.05 5.84 14.62
N SER A 59 -1.35 7.13 14.79
CA SER A 59 -1.75 8.03 13.72
C SER A 59 -0.66 8.20 12.66
N VAL A 60 0.60 8.26 13.08
CA VAL A 60 1.76 8.33 12.20
C VAL A 60 1.90 7.05 11.37
N GLY A 61 1.79 5.88 12.00
CA GLY A 61 1.82 4.60 11.29
C GLY A 61 0.64 4.45 10.33
N PHE A 62 -0.54 4.94 10.71
CA PHE A 62 -1.73 4.95 9.86
C PHE A 62 -1.55 5.83 8.62
N LEU A 63 -1.00 7.03 8.77
CA LEU A 63 -0.69 7.92 7.64
C LEU A 63 0.32 7.29 6.68
N MET A 64 1.37 6.65 7.22
CA MET A 64 2.37 5.92 6.42
C MET A 64 1.73 4.79 5.60
N LEU A 65 0.81 4.03 6.22
CA LEU A 65 0.11 2.95 5.54
C LEU A 65 -0.71 3.48 4.37
N LEU A 66 -1.49 4.55 4.61
CA LEU A 66 -2.30 5.23 3.59
C LEU A 66 -1.49 5.72 2.39
N LEU A 67 -0.31 6.30 2.63
CA LEU A 67 0.58 6.76 1.58
C LEU A 67 1.23 5.62 0.80
N CYS A 68 1.59 4.52 1.47
CA CYS A 68 2.27 3.39 0.86
C CYS A 68 1.34 2.51 0.01
N TYR A 69 0.12 2.24 0.48
CA TYR A 69 -0.80 1.29 -0.17
C TYR A 69 -2.04 1.94 -0.81
N GLY A 70 -2.30 3.24 -0.58
CA GLY A 70 -3.41 3.97 -1.19
C GLY A 70 -4.78 3.37 -0.83
N ILE A 71 -5.69 3.21 -1.81
CA ILE A 71 -7.02 2.62 -1.57
C ILE A 71 -6.94 1.15 -1.14
N ARG A 72 -5.85 0.44 -1.43
CA ARG A 72 -5.67 -0.98 -1.06
C ARG A 72 -5.29 -1.18 0.41
N CYS A 73 -5.14 -0.10 1.20
CA CYS A 73 -4.84 -0.15 2.64
C CYS A 73 -5.86 -0.95 3.45
N GLY A 74 -7.12 -1.04 2.99
CA GLY A 74 -8.19 -1.74 3.72
C GLY A 74 -7.82 -3.18 4.07
N HIS A 75 -7.18 -3.92 3.15
CA HIS A 75 -6.76 -5.29 3.39
C HIS A 75 -5.71 -5.40 4.51
N LEU A 76 -4.75 -4.46 4.59
CA LEU A 76 -3.75 -4.46 5.65
C LEU A 76 -4.34 -4.07 7.01
N LEU A 77 -5.28 -3.12 7.03
CA LEU A 77 -5.96 -2.72 8.27
C LEU A 77 -6.84 -3.84 8.83
N VAL A 78 -7.56 -4.54 7.97
CA VAL A 78 -8.37 -5.70 8.36
C VAL A 78 -7.48 -6.84 8.86
N LEU A 79 -6.39 -7.14 8.15
CA LEU A 79 -5.42 -8.15 8.61
C LEU A 79 -4.88 -7.81 10.01
N SER A 80 -4.45 -6.55 10.19
CA SER A 80 -3.89 -6.07 11.46
C SER A 80 -4.92 -6.13 12.59
N SER A 81 -6.19 -5.76 12.33
CA SER A 81 -7.24 -5.83 13.35
C SER A 81 -7.56 -7.27 13.75
N VAL A 82 -7.62 -8.19 12.79
CA VAL A 82 -7.88 -9.61 13.06
C VAL A 82 -6.75 -10.21 13.90
N VAL A 83 -5.50 -9.92 13.58
CA VAL A 83 -4.34 -10.36 14.36
C VAL A 83 -4.38 -9.77 15.78
N TYR A 84 -4.78 -8.51 15.93
CA TYR A 84 -4.92 -7.88 17.25
C TYR A 84 -5.99 -8.55 18.12
N VAL A 85 -7.14 -8.89 17.54
CA VAL A 85 -8.20 -9.65 18.24
C VAL A 85 -7.70 -11.04 18.61
N LEU A 86 -6.99 -11.72 17.71
CA LEU A 86 -6.39 -13.04 17.98
C LEU A 86 -5.41 -12.99 19.17
N LEU A 87 -4.60 -11.93 19.26
CA LEU A 87 -3.68 -11.71 20.38
C LEU A 87 -4.41 -11.49 21.72
N ASN A 88 -5.59 -10.87 21.72
CA ASN A 88 -6.39 -10.67 22.93
C ASN A 88 -7.06 -11.95 23.43
N VAL A 89 -7.38 -12.89 22.53
CA VAL A 89 -8.09 -14.14 22.87
C VAL A 89 -7.13 -15.28 23.22
N LEU A 90 -5.92 -15.32 22.62
CA LEU A 90 -4.99 -16.43 22.78
C LEU A 90 -3.98 -16.21 23.92
N SER A 91 -3.64 -17.28 24.62
CA SER A 91 -2.56 -17.28 25.61
C SER A 91 -1.22 -16.91 24.95
N PRO A 92 -0.35 -16.10 25.60
CA PRO A 92 0.84 -15.50 24.98
C PRO A 92 1.83 -16.52 24.40
N LYS A 93 1.83 -17.75 24.92
CA LYS A 93 2.67 -18.86 24.44
C LYS A 93 2.31 -19.34 23.03
N ARG A 94 1.04 -19.24 22.62
CA ARG A 94 0.56 -19.68 21.30
C ARG A 94 0.19 -18.52 20.37
N ALA A 95 -0.07 -17.35 20.94
CA ALA A 95 -0.52 -16.16 20.24
C ALA A 95 0.42 -15.80 19.06
N PHE A 96 1.74 -15.81 19.28
CA PHE A 96 2.72 -15.54 18.22
C PHE A 96 2.63 -16.54 17.06
N ARG A 97 2.59 -17.85 17.36
CA ARG A 97 2.61 -18.91 16.35
C ARG A 97 1.35 -18.86 15.46
N ILE A 98 0.19 -18.64 16.06
CA ILE A 98 -1.08 -18.60 15.34
C ILE A 98 -1.20 -17.32 14.50
N SER A 99 -0.84 -16.15 15.06
CA SER A 99 -0.82 -14.89 14.32
C SER A 99 0.14 -14.91 13.14
N PHE A 100 1.30 -15.56 13.29
CA PHE A 100 2.26 -15.74 12.20
C PHE A 100 1.70 -16.60 11.06
N ILE A 101 1.13 -17.76 11.39
CA ILE A 101 0.51 -18.66 10.39
C ILE A 101 -0.63 -17.95 9.65
N PHE A 102 -1.49 -17.24 10.38
CA PHE A 102 -2.60 -16.48 9.80
C PHE A 102 -2.10 -15.39 8.83
N SER A 103 -1.07 -14.65 9.23
CA SER A 103 -0.50 -13.58 8.41
C SER A 103 0.10 -14.12 7.11
N MET A 104 0.88 -15.20 7.20
CA MET A 104 1.46 -15.86 6.03
C MET A 104 0.38 -16.38 5.08
N PHE A 105 -0.64 -17.06 5.60
CA PHE A 105 -1.74 -17.55 4.79
C PHE A 105 -2.49 -16.43 4.06
N TYR A 106 -2.79 -15.34 4.76
CA TYR A 106 -3.47 -14.19 4.17
C TYR A 106 -2.64 -13.51 3.07
N LEU A 107 -1.33 -13.33 3.32
CA LEU A 107 -0.39 -12.77 2.34
C LEU A 107 -0.31 -13.68 1.11
N THR A 108 -0.16 -14.99 1.30
CA THR A 108 -0.17 -15.97 0.19
C THR A 108 -1.45 -15.87 -0.63
N TRP A 109 -2.62 -15.85 0.01
CA TRP A 109 -3.89 -15.68 -0.69
C TRP A 109 -3.95 -14.38 -1.47
N ALA A 110 -3.54 -13.26 -0.87
CA ALA A 110 -3.53 -11.95 -1.52
C ALA A 110 -2.60 -11.93 -2.75
N HIS A 111 -1.41 -12.56 -2.64
CA HIS A 111 -0.49 -12.71 -3.75
C HIS A 111 -1.09 -13.58 -4.87
N LEU A 112 -1.73 -14.71 -4.55
CA LEU A 112 -2.43 -15.53 -5.54
C LEU A 112 -3.62 -14.82 -6.16
N TYR A 113 -4.39 -14.05 -5.40
CA TYR A 113 -5.52 -13.27 -5.90
C TYR A 113 -5.04 -12.23 -6.91
N ARG A 114 -3.94 -11.53 -6.60
CA ARG A 114 -3.31 -10.59 -7.52
C ARG A 114 -2.78 -11.29 -8.77
N MET A 115 -2.11 -12.43 -8.63
CA MET A 115 -1.68 -13.23 -9.78
C MET A 115 -2.90 -13.64 -10.64
N LYS A 116 -3.97 -14.17 -10.05
CA LYS A 116 -5.16 -14.57 -10.83
C LYS A 116 -5.82 -13.42 -11.59
N ILE A 117 -5.78 -12.21 -11.05
CA ILE A 117 -6.36 -11.03 -11.69
C ILE A 117 -5.42 -10.41 -12.73
N ASP A 118 -4.11 -10.37 -12.45
CA ASP A 118 -3.12 -9.76 -13.33
C ASP A 118 -2.57 -10.70 -14.43
N TYR A 119 -2.96 -11.98 -14.47
CA TYR A 119 -2.48 -12.96 -15.47
C TYR A 119 -3.29 -13.00 -16.79
N GLY A 120 -4.27 -12.11 -16.98
CA GLY A 120 -5.20 -12.15 -18.13
C GLY A 120 -5.27 -10.91 -19.03
N GLY A 121 -4.50 -9.85 -18.77
CA GLY A 121 -4.40 -8.68 -19.67
C GLY A 121 -4.69 -7.32 -19.02
N TYR A 122 -3.69 -6.43 -19.09
CA TYR A 122 -3.83 -4.97 -19.24
C TYR A 122 -4.56 -4.12 -18.20
N SER A 123 -4.76 -4.56 -16.95
CA SER A 123 -5.22 -3.66 -15.89
C SER A 123 -4.61 -3.97 -14.52
N ALA A 124 -3.34 -3.58 -14.34
CA ALA A 124 -2.78 -3.33 -13.01
C ALA A 124 -3.02 -1.87 -12.60
N ASP A 125 -4.23 -1.35 -12.84
CA ASP A 125 -4.57 0.05 -12.62
C ASP A 125 -5.32 0.20 -11.29
N VAL A 126 -4.60 0.47 -10.21
CA VAL A 126 -5.20 1.03 -8.99
C VAL A 126 -4.68 2.42 -8.67
N SER A 127 -3.90 3.01 -9.57
CA SER A 127 -3.40 4.37 -9.42
C SER A 127 -4.55 5.33 -9.70
N LEU A 128 -4.99 5.94 -8.61
CA LEU A 128 -6.11 6.85 -8.52
C LEU A 128 -5.88 8.11 -9.37
N ALA A 129 -6.44 8.13 -10.58
CA ALA A 129 -6.86 9.35 -11.24
C ALA A 129 -7.98 8.98 -12.21
N GLY A 130 -9.21 9.31 -11.83
CA GLY A 130 -10.39 9.09 -12.65
C GLY A 130 -10.17 9.64 -14.06
N THR A 131 -10.04 8.73 -15.01
CA THR A 131 -10.32 9.03 -16.41
C THR A 131 -11.24 7.91 -16.86
N PRO A 132 -12.55 8.18 -17.06
CA PRO A 132 -13.39 7.20 -17.72
C PRO A 132 -12.78 6.95 -19.09
N ARG A 133 -12.30 5.73 -19.35
CA ARG A 133 -12.07 5.27 -20.71
C ARG A 133 -13.44 5.28 -21.40
N ARG A 134 -13.82 6.41 -22.01
CA ARG A 134 -14.83 6.39 -23.07
C ARG A 134 -14.23 5.53 -24.17
N VAL A 135 -14.72 4.30 -24.27
CA VAL A 135 -14.63 3.51 -25.48
C VAL A 135 -15.53 4.23 -26.49
N THR A 136 -15.00 5.21 -27.21
CA THR A 136 -15.68 5.71 -28.41
C THR A 136 -15.45 4.68 -29.48
N SER A 137 -16.38 3.74 -29.59
CA SER A 137 -16.59 2.96 -30.80
C SER A 137 -16.71 3.92 -31.98
N SER A 138 -15.76 3.82 -32.91
CA SER A 138 -15.79 4.49 -34.21
C SER A 138 -17.11 4.19 -34.95
N PRO A 139 -17.80 5.19 -35.53
CA PRO A 139 -18.70 4.94 -36.65
C PRO A 139 -17.90 4.98 -37.96
N ARG A 140 -18.23 3.99 -38.80
CA ARG A 140 -17.81 3.77 -40.20
C ARG A 140 -17.72 5.03 -41.04
#